data_AF-A0A938LG95-F1
#
_entry.id   AF-A0A938LG95-F1
#
_cell.length_a   1.000
_cell.length_b   1.000
_cell.length_c   1.000
_cell.angle_alpha   90.00
_cell.angle_beta   90.00
_cell.angle_gamma   90.00
#
_symmetry.space_group_name_H-M   'P 1'
#
loop_
_entity.id
_entity.type
_entity.pdbx_description
1 polymer ?
#
loop_
_entity_poly.entity_id
_entity_poly.type
_entity_poly.pdbx_seq_one_letter_code
_entity_poly.pdbx_strand_id
1 'polypeptide(L)'
;MTWSARGYAFIQGGAVAIACVLLLGACPARAATITNVAVGPRDAKTATVQFDIAWENSWRHEANHDAVWVFFKARAEGATEWQHVRLGADKVLNPTGYGQEKGGTALDFIVPDGEDGFLGMVVRRAEYGVGKVAATKVTAVWDLAANKGITKDTKVSVRAIGIEMVFVPEGPFYLGMGGTEA
;
A
#
# COMPACT_ATOMS: atom_id res chain seq x y z
N MET A 1 -68.42 11.96 -20.35
CA MET A 1 -68.41 13.21 -19.57
C MET A 1 -67.76 12.90 -18.23
N THR A 2 -66.46 13.13 -18.13
CA THR A 2 -65.80 14.39 -17.67
C THR A 2 -65.71 14.48 -16.15
N TRP A 3 -64.45 14.45 -15.71
CA TRP A 3 -63.80 14.61 -14.41
C TRP A 3 -64.33 15.68 -13.43
N SER A 4 -64.04 15.48 -12.13
CA SER A 4 -63.52 16.54 -11.25
C SER A 4 -62.76 15.94 -10.04
N ALA A 5 -61.65 16.59 -9.67
CA ALA A 5 -60.59 16.13 -8.78
C ALA A 5 -60.51 16.92 -7.45
N ARG A 6 -59.79 16.36 -6.46
CA ARG A 6 -58.98 16.95 -5.34
C ARG A 6 -59.01 15.97 -4.15
N GLY A 7 -57.96 15.62 -3.39
CA GLY A 7 -56.51 15.85 -3.25
C GLY A 7 -56.06 14.78 -2.21
N TYR A 8 -54.84 14.27 -2.09
CA TYR A 8 -53.55 14.88 -1.78
C TYR A 8 -52.43 13.87 -2.05
N ALA A 9 -51.20 14.39 -2.15
CA ALA A 9 -49.99 13.76 -2.65
C ALA A 9 -49.49 12.52 -1.89
N PHE A 10 -49.08 11.50 -2.66
CA PHE A 10 -48.03 10.56 -2.28
C PHE A 10 -46.89 10.73 -3.28
N ILE A 11 -45.75 11.23 -2.78
CA ILE A 11 -44.51 11.28 -3.54
C ILE A 11 -44.04 9.84 -3.68
N GLN A 12 -44.01 9.33 -4.91
CA GLN A 12 -43.46 8.01 -5.22
C GLN A 12 -41.96 7.99 -4.89
N GLY A 13 -41.60 7.25 -3.85
CA GLY A 13 -40.22 6.83 -3.61
C GLY A 13 -39.83 5.82 -4.68
N GLY A 14 -39.20 6.31 -5.74
CA GLY A 14 -38.60 5.48 -6.78
C GLY A 14 -37.48 4.63 -6.17
N ALA A 15 -37.52 3.34 -6.48
CA ALA A 15 -36.50 2.37 -6.13
C ALA A 15 -35.11 2.87 -6.57
N VAL A 16 -34.18 2.99 -5.63
CA VAL A 16 -32.77 3.15 -5.95
C VAL A 16 -32.11 1.80 -5.73
N ALA A 17 -31.97 1.06 -6.83
CA ALA A 17 -31.02 -0.02 -6.94
C ALA A 17 -29.65 0.54 -6.55
N ILE A 18 -29.00 -0.05 -5.54
CA ILE A 18 -27.57 0.16 -5.31
C ILE A 18 -26.86 -0.58 -6.43
N ALA A 19 -26.80 0.09 -7.58
CA ALA A 19 -25.83 -0.19 -8.61
C ALA A 19 -24.45 -0.07 -7.95
N CYS A 20 -23.65 -1.12 -8.07
CA CYS A 20 -22.21 -0.99 -7.98
C CYS A 20 -21.80 -0.11 -9.16
N VAL A 21 -21.89 1.21 -8.96
CA VAL A 21 -21.39 2.19 -9.91
C VAL A 21 -19.89 2.04 -9.86
N LEU A 22 -19.38 1.24 -10.80
CA LEU A 22 -18.10 1.52 -11.43
C LEU A 22 -18.17 2.98 -11.86
N LEU A 23 -17.68 3.88 -11.01
CA LEU A 23 -17.34 5.23 -11.39
C LEU A 23 -16.24 5.10 -12.42
N LEU A 24 -16.63 4.93 -13.69
CA LEU A 24 -15.82 5.20 -14.87
C LEU A 24 -15.63 6.72 -14.99
N GLY A 25 -15.23 7.36 -13.91
CA GLY A 25 -14.40 8.55 -13.96
C GLY A 25 -12.98 8.04 -14.08
N ALA A 26 -12.53 7.76 -15.30
CA ALA A 26 -11.14 7.39 -15.57
C ALA A 26 -10.22 8.60 -15.37
N CYS A 27 -10.04 9.03 -14.12
CA CYS A 27 -8.68 9.30 -13.69
C CYS A 27 -8.11 7.90 -13.48
N PRO A 28 -7.22 7.39 -14.36
CA PRO A 28 -6.58 6.14 -14.04
C PRO A 28 -5.94 6.34 -12.67
N ALA A 29 -6.44 5.67 -11.64
CA ALA A 29 -5.65 5.40 -10.45
C ALA A 29 -4.45 4.63 -11.01
N ARG A 30 -3.39 5.37 -11.28
CA ARG A 30 -2.21 4.85 -11.92
C ARG A 30 -1.51 4.12 -10.79
N ALA A 31 -1.48 2.79 -10.90
CA ALA A 31 -0.89 1.93 -9.89
C ALA A 31 0.46 2.49 -9.43
N ALA A 32 0.71 2.38 -8.13
CA ALA A 32 1.93 2.85 -7.49
C ALA A 32 3.15 2.42 -8.31
N THR A 33 3.95 3.41 -8.66
CA THR A 33 5.17 3.21 -9.44
C THR A 33 6.33 3.06 -8.49
N ILE A 34 7.08 1.96 -8.66
CA ILE A 34 8.36 1.75 -7.99
C ILE A 34 9.45 1.65 -9.04
N THR A 35 10.46 2.51 -8.93
CA THR A 35 11.57 2.61 -9.89
C THR A 35 12.90 2.71 -9.19
N ASN A 36 14.00 2.65 -9.95
CA ASN A 36 15.36 2.84 -9.44
C ASN A 36 15.73 1.92 -8.27
N VAL A 37 15.23 0.68 -8.33
CA VAL A 37 15.50 -0.34 -7.30
C VAL A 37 16.99 -0.71 -7.35
N ALA A 38 17.70 -0.45 -6.27
CA ALA A 38 19.12 -0.73 -6.12
C ALA A 38 19.41 -1.32 -4.75
N VAL A 39 20.45 -2.16 -4.67
CA VAL A 39 20.96 -2.64 -3.39
C VAL A 39 22.14 -1.78 -3.01
N GLY A 40 22.06 -1.15 -1.85
CA GLY A 40 23.13 -0.37 -1.26
C GLY A 40 24.19 -1.24 -0.57
N PRO A 41 25.02 -0.63 0.29
CA PRO A 41 26.08 -1.34 1.01
C PRO A 41 25.55 -2.56 1.77
N ARG A 42 26.37 -3.61 1.82
CA ARG A 42 26.09 -4.85 2.54
C ARG A 42 27.20 -5.13 3.54
N ASP A 43 26.80 -5.58 4.71
CA ASP A 43 27.69 -6.22 5.67
C ASP A 43 27.33 -7.72 5.78
N ALA A 44 27.89 -8.40 6.79
CA ALA A 44 27.69 -9.84 6.97
C ALA A 44 26.25 -10.23 7.33
N LYS A 45 25.43 -9.31 7.85
CA LYS A 45 24.06 -9.56 8.34
C LYS A 45 23.01 -8.73 7.62
N THR A 46 23.35 -7.53 7.19
CA THR A 46 22.37 -6.58 6.65
C THR A 46 22.79 -6.04 5.29
N ALA A 47 21.78 -5.66 4.52
CA ALA A 47 21.91 -4.89 3.30
C ALA A 47 20.87 -3.77 3.31
N THR A 48 21.04 -2.78 2.44
CA THR A 48 20.01 -1.75 2.21
C THR A 48 19.41 -1.92 0.83
N VAL A 49 18.09 -1.77 0.69
CA VAL A 49 17.42 -1.67 -0.60
C VAL A 49 16.90 -0.26 -0.74
N GLN A 50 17.29 0.40 -1.83
CA GLN A 50 16.85 1.74 -2.19
C GLN A 50 15.94 1.70 -3.41
N PHE A 51 14.92 2.55 -3.42
CA PHE A 51 14.00 2.68 -4.53
C PHE A 51 13.30 4.04 -4.49
N ASP A 52 12.70 4.42 -5.61
CA ASP A 52 11.82 5.58 -5.69
C ASP A 52 10.38 5.09 -5.78
N ILE A 53 9.46 5.80 -5.12
CA ILE A 53 8.03 5.47 -5.09
C ILE A 53 7.18 6.68 -5.39
N ALA A 54 6.17 6.51 -6.23
CA ALA A 54 5.16 7.53 -6.47
C ALA A 54 3.80 6.92 -6.78
N TRP A 55 2.74 7.54 -6.27
CA TRP A 55 1.36 7.22 -6.61
C TRP A 55 0.50 8.49 -6.54
N GLU A 56 -0.60 8.48 -7.30
CA GLU A 56 -1.49 9.64 -7.43
C GLU A 56 -2.65 9.54 -6.43
N ASN A 57 -3.32 10.67 -6.20
CA ASN A 57 -4.54 10.74 -5.38
C ASN A 57 -4.41 10.19 -3.96
N SER A 58 -3.24 10.26 -3.31
CA SER A 58 -3.09 9.84 -1.91
C SER A 58 -3.92 10.70 -0.97
N TRP A 59 -4.37 10.13 0.14
CA TRP A 59 -4.99 10.85 1.24
C TRP A 59 -4.64 10.23 2.60
N ARG A 60 -4.50 11.10 3.60
CA ARG A 60 -4.49 10.70 5.00
C ARG A 60 -5.26 11.72 5.83
N HIS A 61 -6.18 11.23 6.63
CA HIS A 61 -6.87 11.99 7.65
C HIS A 61 -7.02 11.13 8.92
N GLU A 62 -7.76 11.64 9.91
CA GLU A 62 -7.89 10.99 11.22
C GLU A 62 -8.50 9.57 11.16
N ALA A 63 -9.53 9.37 10.33
CA ALA A 63 -10.26 8.10 10.29
C ALA A 63 -9.64 7.03 9.36
N ASN A 64 -9.09 7.40 8.21
CA ASN A 64 -8.55 6.45 7.24
C ASN A 64 -7.44 7.07 6.39
N HIS A 65 -6.77 6.22 5.63
CA HIS A 65 -5.73 6.63 4.70
C HIS A 65 -5.48 5.58 3.64
N ASP A 66 -4.91 6.01 2.53
CA ASP A 66 -4.30 5.11 1.57
C ASP A 66 -2.83 4.83 1.93
N ALA A 67 -2.31 3.74 1.36
CA ALA A 67 -0.94 3.32 1.52
C ALA A 67 -0.52 2.39 0.38
N VAL A 68 0.76 2.01 0.35
CA VAL A 68 1.29 0.99 -0.54
C VAL A 68 1.96 -0.09 0.30
N TRP A 69 1.53 -1.34 0.16
CA TRP A 69 2.27 -2.50 0.65
C TRP A 69 3.44 -2.80 -0.29
N VAL A 70 4.67 -2.59 0.19
CA VAL A 70 5.90 -2.78 -0.55
C VAL A 70 6.62 -4.02 -0.03
N PHE A 71 6.97 -4.93 -0.94
CA PHE A 71 7.82 -6.07 -0.64
C PHE A 71 8.84 -6.31 -1.76
N PHE A 72 9.90 -7.05 -1.44
CA PHE A 72 10.99 -7.28 -2.37
C PHE A 72 11.24 -8.76 -2.59
N LYS A 73 11.69 -9.09 -3.80
CA LYS A 73 12.23 -10.39 -4.14
C LYS A 73 13.66 -10.25 -4.60
N ALA A 74 14.53 -11.12 -4.11
CA ALA A 74 15.93 -11.18 -4.49
C ALA A 74 16.25 -12.53 -5.13
N ARG A 75 17.18 -12.52 -6.07
CA ARG A 75 17.69 -13.73 -6.72
C ARG A 75 19.18 -13.60 -6.91
N ALA A 76 19.94 -14.57 -6.41
CA ALA A 76 21.37 -14.66 -6.67
C ALA A 76 21.65 -14.82 -8.17
N GLU A 77 22.71 -14.21 -8.67
CA GLU A 77 23.14 -14.39 -10.04
C GLU A 77 23.44 -15.87 -10.32
N GLY A 78 22.96 -16.39 -11.45
CA GLY A 78 23.04 -17.82 -11.78
C GLY A 78 21.99 -18.72 -11.12
N ALA A 79 21.27 -18.25 -10.10
CA ALA A 79 20.13 -18.97 -9.54
C ALA A 79 18.85 -18.73 -10.37
N THR A 80 17.95 -19.70 -10.36
CA THR A 80 16.63 -19.61 -11.03
C THR A 80 15.54 -19.10 -10.07
N GLU A 81 15.64 -19.45 -8.79
CA GLU A 81 14.61 -19.19 -7.78
C GLU A 81 14.67 -17.76 -7.22
N TRP A 82 13.51 -17.10 -7.17
CA TRP A 82 13.34 -15.84 -6.47
C TRP A 82 12.98 -16.10 -5.01
N GLN A 83 13.73 -15.51 -4.10
CA GLN A 83 13.46 -15.57 -2.67
C GLN A 83 12.81 -14.26 -2.21
N HIS A 84 11.91 -14.37 -1.25
CA HIS A 84 11.36 -13.20 -0.59
C HIS A 84 12.44 -12.54 0.27
N VAL A 85 12.54 -11.21 0.21
CA VAL A 85 13.45 -10.45 1.06
C VAL A 85 12.80 -10.29 2.42
N ARG A 86 13.50 -10.71 3.48
CA ARG A 86 13.09 -10.41 4.85
C ARG A 86 13.65 -9.06 5.26
N LEU A 87 12.79 -8.19 5.76
CA LEU A 87 13.15 -6.88 6.25
C LEU A 87 13.71 -6.98 7.68
N GLY A 88 14.74 -6.20 7.98
CA GLY A 88 15.19 -5.97 9.35
C GLY A 88 14.46 -4.76 9.93
N ALA A 89 13.87 -4.87 11.12
CA ALA A 89 13.26 -3.74 11.82
C ALA A 89 13.36 -3.92 13.34
N ASP A 90 13.74 -2.86 14.04
CA ASP A 90 13.84 -2.78 15.51
C ASP A 90 12.54 -2.33 16.18
N LYS A 91 11.61 -1.76 15.38
CA LYS A 91 10.29 -1.29 15.79
C LYS A 91 9.35 -1.26 14.58
N VAL A 92 8.04 -1.26 14.84
CA VAL A 92 7.01 -1.32 13.79
C VAL A 92 6.97 -0.03 12.96
N LEU A 93 6.90 1.13 13.61
CA LEU A 93 6.82 2.43 12.93
C LEU A 93 8.19 3.09 12.81
N ASN A 94 8.53 3.48 11.58
CA ASN A 94 9.77 4.17 11.19
C ASN A 94 11.04 3.51 11.80
N PRO A 95 11.28 2.21 11.53
CA PRO A 95 12.44 1.51 12.09
C PRO A 95 13.77 2.18 11.75
N THR A 96 14.79 1.89 12.55
CA THR A 96 16.13 2.46 12.37
C THR A 96 16.72 2.01 11.03
N GLY A 97 17.29 2.95 10.27
CA GLY A 97 17.83 2.69 8.92
C GLY A 97 16.82 2.84 7.79
N TYR A 98 15.54 3.07 8.10
CA TYR A 98 14.52 3.45 7.12
C TYR A 98 14.49 4.96 6.94
N GLY A 99 14.13 5.40 5.74
CA GLY A 99 14.08 6.82 5.43
C GLY A 99 13.93 7.07 3.94
N GLN A 100 14.07 8.33 3.57
CA GLN A 100 13.97 8.83 2.20
C GLN A 100 14.85 10.06 2.03
N GLU A 101 15.08 10.46 0.78
CA GLU A 101 15.70 11.74 0.47
C GLU A 101 14.77 12.92 0.83
N LYS A 102 15.35 14.02 1.28
CA LYS A 102 14.60 15.25 1.60
C LYS A 102 14.04 15.89 0.32
N GLY A 103 12.90 16.56 0.45
CA GLY A 103 12.26 17.31 -0.64
C GLY A 103 11.10 16.58 -1.33
N GLY A 104 10.94 15.27 -1.07
CA GLY A 104 9.74 14.52 -1.44
C GLY A 104 8.62 14.65 -0.40
N THR A 105 7.49 13.99 -0.67
CA THR A 105 6.41 13.84 0.32
C THR A 105 6.93 12.99 1.49
N ALA A 106 6.78 13.46 2.73
CA ALA A 106 7.18 12.71 3.91
C ALA A 106 6.38 11.41 4.04
N LEU A 107 7.06 10.30 4.32
CA LEU A 107 6.47 8.97 4.45
C LEU A 107 6.65 8.39 5.86
N ASP A 108 5.64 7.65 6.29
CA ASP A 108 5.76 6.66 7.36
C ASP A 108 6.07 5.29 6.74
N PHE A 109 6.98 4.56 7.37
CA PHE A 109 7.34 3.18 7.06
C PHE A 109 6.88 2.27 8.20
N ILE A 110 5.98 1.34 7.90
CA ILE A 110 5.41 0.45 8.91
C ILE A 110 5.79 -0.97 8.54
N VAL A 111 6.65 -1.61 9.33
CA VAL A 111 7.07 -3.00 9.14
C VAL A 111 6.31 -3.85 10.16
N PRO A 112 5.34 -4.68 9.75
CA PRO A 112 4.64 -5.57 10.67
C PRO A 112 5.62 -6.53 11.34
N ASP A 113 5.49 -6.70 12.65
CA ASP A 113 6.25 -7.68 13.43
C ASP A 113 5.53 -9.05 13.46
N GLY A 114 6.04 -9.97 14.27
CA GLY A 114 5.50 -11.32 14.40
C GLY A 114 6.11 -12.35 13.44
N GLU A 115 5.57 -13.56 13.49
CA GLU A 115 6.09 -14.73 12.76
C GLU A 115 5.99 -14.53 11.23
N ASP A 116 4.83 -14.07 10.75
CA ASP A 116 4.57 -13.72 9.36
C ASP A 116 4.95 -12.26 9.00
N GLY A 117 5.47 -11.51 9.97
CA GLY A 117 5.96 -10.15 9.80
C GLY A 117 7.23 -10.06 8.96
N PHE A 118 7.73 -8.84 8.78
CA PHE A 118 8.99 -8.55 8.09
C PHE A 118 9.07 -8.98 6.61
N LEU A 119 7.96 -9.41 6.01
CA LEU A 119 7.87 -9.73 4.59
C LEU A 119 7.54 -8.51 3.73
N GLY A 120 7.49 -7.33 4.31
CA GLY A 120 7.23 -6.10 3.59
C GLY A 120 6.96 -4.97 4.54
N MET A 121 6.61 -3.83 3.98
CA MET A 121 6.28 -2.64 4.73
C MET A 121 5.08 -1.94 4.11
N VAL A 122 4.24 -1.37 4.95
CA VAL A 122 3.25 -0.38 4.53
C VAL A 122 3.95 0.97 4.45
N VAL A 123 3.86 1.61 3.30
CA VAL A 123 4.38 2.95 3.04
C VAL A 123 3.19 3.88 2.84
N ARG A 124 3.10 4.95 3.64
CA ARG A 124 2.01 5.94 3.54
C ARG A 124 2.55 7.34 3.73
N ARG A 125 1.76 8.35 3.35
CA ARG A 125 2.03 9.75 3.73
C ARG A 125 2.13 9.89 5.26
N ALA A 126 3.18 10.55 5.75
CA ALA A 126 3.38 10.78 7.18
C ALA A 126 2.41 11.81 7.77
N GLU A 127 2.09 12.85 7.01
CA GLU A 127 1.23 13.95 7.47
C GLU A 127 -0.19 13.82 6.92
N TYR A 128 -1.14 14.49 7.57
CA TYR A 128 -2.48 14.66 6.97
C TYR A 128 -2.39 15.45 5.68
N GLY A 129 -3.21 15.08 4.70
CA GLY A 129 -3.24 15.77 3.42
C GLY A 129 -3.75 14.90 2.30
N VAL A 130 -3.80 15.50 1.12
CA VAL A 130 -4.26 14.86 -0.12
C VAL A 130 -3.31 15.16 -1.28
N GLY A 131 -3.41 14.37 -2.34
CA GLY A 131 -2.71 14.58 -3.60
C GLY A 131 -1.52 13.63 -3.77
N LYS A 132 -0.74 13.87 -4.83
CA LYS A 132 0.36 13.00 -5.23
C LYS A 132 1.35 12.75 -4.09
N VAL A 133 1.79 11.50 -4.00
CA VAL A 133 2.98 11.12 -3.24
C VAL A 133 4.12 10.85 -4.22
N ALA A 134 5.28 11.42 -3.93
CA ALA A 134 6.52 11.12 -4.62
C ALA A 134 7.68 11.23 -3.61
N ALA A 135 8.48 10.17 -3.49
CA ALA A 135 9.66 10.11 -2.65
C ALA A 135 10.77 9.36 -3.37
N THR A 136 12.00 9.84 -3.22
CA THR A 136 13.19 9.25 -3.82
C THR A 136 14.12 8.67 -2.75
N LYS A 137 14.95 7.70 -3.14
CA LYS A 137 15.90 6.99 -2.28
C LYS A 137 15.25 6.48 -0.99
N VAL A 138 14.02 5.99 -1.09
CA VAL A 138 13.37 5.29 0.01
C VAL A 138 14.24 4.10 0.35
N THR A 139 14.64 4.00 1.62
CA THR A 139 15.57 2.99 2.10
C THR A 139 14.83 2.01 3.00
N ALA A 140 14.98 0.73 2.71
CA ALA A 140 14.57 -0.37 3.57
C ALA A 140 15.78 -1.22 3.97
N VAL A 141 15.76 -1.74 5.20
CA VAL A 141 16.81 -2.62 5.71
C VAL A 141 16.45 -4.06 5.39
N TRP A 142 17.35 -4.75 4.70
CA TRP A 142 17.26 -6.17 4.39
C TRP A 142 18.07 -6.97 5.42
N ASP A 143 17.41 -7.89 6.11
CA ASP A 143 18.06 -8.97 6.86
C ASP A 143 18.62 -10.02 5.89
N LEU A 144 19.89 -9.85 5.53
CA LEU A 144 20.57 -10.68 4.54
C LEU A 144 20.75 -12.12 5.03
N ALA A 145 20.92 -12.30 6.35
CA ALA A 145 21.14 -13.62 6.96
C ALA A 145 19.91 -14.55 6.84
N ALA A 146 18.72 -13.99 6.64
CA ALA A 146 17.50 -14.74 6.42
C ALA A 146 17.39 -15.37 5.01
N ASN A 147 18.17 -14.89 4.04
CA ASN A 147 18.12 -15.38 2.66
C ASN A 147 19.19 -16.45 2.38
N LYS A 148 18.76 -17.62 1.94
CA LYS A 148 19.64 -18.76 1.71
C LYS A 148 20.52 -18.52 0.50
N GLY A 149 21.84 -18.68 0.65
CA GLY A 149 22.81 -18.58 -0.44
C GLY A 149 23.06 -17.15 -0.95
N ILE A 150 22.51 -16.12 -0.30
CA ILE A 150 22.83 -14.72 -0.57
C ILE A 150 23.72 -14.22 0.57
N THR A 151 24.96 -13.88 0.24
CA THR A 151 25.92 -13.28 1.17
C THR A 151 26.27 -11.87 0.71
N LYS A 152 27.12 -11.18 1.49
CA LYS A 152 27.59 -9.83 1.16
C LYS A 152 28.27 -9.74 -0.22
N ASP A 153 28.90 -10.83 -0.66
CA ASP A 153 29.66 -10.88 -1.93
C ASP A 153 28.83 -11.46 -3.09
N THR A 154 27.63 -11.99 -2.80
CA THR A 154 26.74 -12.55 -3.82
C THR A 154 26.18 -11.42 -4.69
N LYS A 155 26.41 -11.46 -6.00
CA LYS A 155 25.69 -10.60 -6.94
C LYS A 155 24.22 -11.02 -6.99
N VAL A 156 23.30 -10.06 -6.95
CA VAL A 156 21.85 -10.34 -6.92
C VAL A 156 21.10 -9.41 -7.85
N SER A 157 19.98 -9.90 -8.36
CA SER A 157 18.90 -9.07 -8.90
C SER A 157 17.85 -8.87 -7.83
N VAL A 158 17.34 -7.64 -7.67
CA VAL A 158 16.22 -7.32 -6.76
C VAL A 158 15.06 -6.76 -7.57
N ARG A 159 13.84 -7.13 -7.17
CA ARG A 159 12.59 -6.54 -7.65
C ARG A 159 11.80 -6.04 -6.46
N ALA A 160 11.27 -4.84 -6.58
CA ALA A 160 10.29 -4.30 -5.65
C ALA A 160 8.88 -4.47 -6.26
N ILE A 161 7.91 -4.79 -5.43
CA ILE A 161 6.50 -4.91 -5.80
C ILE A 161 5.72 -4.03 -4.82
N GLY A 162 4.83 -3.21 -5.37
CA GLY A 162 3.91 -2.36 -4.61
C GLY A 162 2.47 -2.76 -4.88
N ILE A 163 1.67 -2.89 -3.83
CA ILE A 163 0.21 -3.07 -3.91
C ILE A 163 -0.43 -1.87 -3.21
N GLU A 164 -1.28 -1.13 -3.90
CA GLU A 164 -2.06 -0.05 -3.27
C GLU A 164 -3.09 -0.63 -2.31
N MET A 165 -3.16 -0.05 -1.12
CA MET A 165 -3.96 -0.49 0.00
C MET A 165 -4.73 0.70 0.58
N VAL A 166 -5.88 0.43 1.18
CA VAL A 166 -6.60 1.41 2.00
C VAL A 166 -6.73 0.85 3.40
N PHE A 167 -6.36 1.64 4.39
CA PHE A 167 -6.62 1.31 5.78
C PHE A 167 -8.10 1.51 6.09
N VAL A 168 -8.78 0.42 6.44
CA VAL A 168 -10.16 0.46 6.91
C VAL A 168 -10.13 0.36 8.44
N PRO A 169 -10.54 1.40 9.16
CA PRO A 169 -10.58 1.35 10.62
C PRO A 169 -11.56 0.27 11.08
N GLU A 170 -11.22 -0.41 12.17
CA GLU A 170 -12.12 -1.35 12.82
C GLU A 170 -13.35 -0.60 13.37
N GLY A 171 -14.51 -1.25 13.28
CA GLY A 171 -15.75 -0.68 13.78
C GLY A 171 -16.92 -1.64 13.61
N PRO A 172 -18.03 -1.40 14.32
CA PRO A 172 -19.25 -2.18 14.13
C PRO A 172 -19.75 -1.99 12.69
N PHE A 173 -20.16 -3.09 12.07
CA PHE A 173 -20.71 -3.08 10.72
C PHE A 173 -21.88 -4.07 10.62
N TYR A 174 -22.80 -3.82 9.71
CA TYR A 174 -23.87 -4.75 9.36
C TYR A 174 -23.56 -5.36 8.01
N LEU A 175 -23.57 -6.70 7.93
CA LEU A 175 -23.47 -7.44 6.67
C LEU A 175 -24.86 -7.89 6.24
N GLY A 176 -25.13 -7.73 4.95
CA GLY A 176 -26.42 -8.06 4.35
C GLY A 176 -27.46 -6.96 4.55
N MET A 177 -28.63 -7.18 3.97
CA MET A 177 -29.79 -6.34 4.17
C MET A 177 -30.81 -7.11 5.00
N GLY A 178 -31.34 -6.50 6.06
CA GLY A 178 -32.39 -7.08 6.91
C GLY A 178 -33.76 -7.17 6.22
N GLY A 179 -33.81 -7.31 4.90
CA GLY A 179 -35.05 -7.40 4.11
C GLY A 179 -35.36 -8.84 3.69
N THR A 180 -36.64 -9.12 3.46
CA THR A 180 -37.18 -10.40 2.97
C THR A 180 -37.05 -10.56 1.45
N GLU A 181 -35.86 -10.30 0.91
CA GLU A 181 -35.63 -10.65 -0.50
C GLU A 181 -35.59 -12.18 -0.63
N ALA A 182 -36.50 -12.70 -1.47
CA ALA A 182 -36.71 -14.11 -1.77
C ALA A 182 -36.10 -14.47 -3.14
#